data_AF-A0A6M3MF45-F1
#
_entry.id   AF-A0A6M3MF45-F1
#
_cell.length_a   1.000
_cell.length_b   1.000
_cell.length_c   1.000
_cell.angle_alpha   90.00
_cell.angle_beta   90.00
_cell.angle_gamma   90.00
#
_symmetry.space_group_name_H-M   'P 1'
#
loop_
_entity.id
_entity.type
_entity.pdbx_description
1 polymer ?
#
loop_
_entity_poly.entity_id
_entity_poly.type
_entity_poly.pdbx_seq_one_letter_code
_entity_poly.pdbx_strand_id
1 'polypeptide(L)' 'MSKETANINIRVTPTLRKIIERYVEIGTYINISDFGRDALREKIRRDAPKLLEEINR' A
#
# COMPACT_ATOMS: atom_id res chain seq x y z
N MET A 1 -14.63 6.20 16.48
CA MET A 1 -13.18 6.15 16.73
C MET A 1 -12.50 6.85 15.57
N SER A 2 -11.83 7.97 15.83
CA SER A 2 -10.90 8.58 14.87
C SER A 2 -9.90 7.50 14.47
N LYS A 3 -9.99 7.00 13.22
CA LYS A 3 -9.03 6.02 12.70
C LYS A 3 -7.70 6.72 12.65
N GLU A 4 -6.84 6.47 13.64
CA GLU A 4 -5.49 6.99 13.64
C GLU A 4 -4.81 6.47 12.37
N THR A 5 -4.40 7.42 11.51
CA THR A 5 -3.69 7.11 10.28
C THR A 5 -2.22 7.32 10.52
N ALA A 6 -1.40 6.36 10.10
CA ALA A 6 0.05 6.47 10.13
C ALA A 6 0.57 6.71 8.71
N ASN A 7 1.58 7.58 8.59
CA ASN A 7 2.24 7.86 7.32
C ASN A 7 3.51 7.02 7.19
N ILE A 8 3.67 6.37 6.04
CA ILE A 8 4.89 5.63 5.67
C ILE A 8 5.50 6.34 4.47
N ASN A 9 6.76 6.79 4.60
CA ASN A 9 7.51 7.39 3.49
C ASN A 9 8.52 6.39 2.94
N ILE A 10 8.48 6.13 1.63
CA ILE A 10 9.35 5.14 0.98
C ILE A 10 10.14 5.83 -0.14
N ARG A 11 11.45 5.61 -0.15
CA ARG A 11 12.31 6.04 -1.26
C ARG A 11 12.32 4.96 -2.34
N VAL A 12 12.00 5.34 -3.56
CA VAL A 12 12.00 4.46 -4.73
C VAL A 12 12.82 5.09 -5.86
N THR A 13 13.20 4.28 -6.84
CA THR A 13 13.85 4.79 -8.05
C THR A 13 12.86 5.65 -8.86
N PRO A 14 13.34 6.64 -9.63
CA PRO A 14 12.48 7.46 -10.48
C PRO A 14 11.69 6.61 -11.50
N THR A 15 12.29 5.53 -12.01
CA THR A 15 11.64 4.61 -12.93
C THR A 15 10.46 3.90 -12.28
N LEU A 16 10.63 3.36 -11.07
CA LEU A 16 9.54 2.69 -10.36
C LEU A 16 8.41 3.67 -10.04
N ARG A 17 8.75 4.90 -9.64
CA ARG A 17 7.74 5.96 -9.42
C ARG A 17 6.91 6.21 -10.68
N LYS A 18 7.53 6.38 -11.84
CA LYS A 18 6.83 6.60 -13.12
C LYS A 18 5.92 5.43 -13.48
N ILE A 19 6.37 4.20 -13.25
CA ILE A 19 5.54 3.01 -13.49
C ILE A 19 4.31 3.01 -12.58
N ILE A 20 4.48 3.30 -11.29
CA ILE A 20 3.38 3.38 -10.32
C ILE A 20 2.39 4.49 -10.71
N GLU A 21 2.89 5.68 -11.06
CA GLU A 21 2.07 6.80 -11.53
C GLU A 21 1.22 6.39 -12.73
N ARG A 22 1.84 5.80 -13.77
CA ARG A 22 1.12 5.31 -14.96
C ARG A 22 0.11 4.21 -14.63
N TYR A 23 0.47 3.28 -13.76
CA TYR A 23 -0.40 2.18 -13.35
C TYR A 23 -1.66 2.70 -12.63
N VAL A 24 -1.51 3.72 -11.78
CA VAL A 24 -2.64 4.36 -11.09
C VAL A 24 -3.49 5.16 -12.08
N GLU A 25 -2.88 5.87 -13.03
CA GLU A 25 -3.60 6.66 -14.05
C GLU A 25 -4.53 5.81 -14.95
N ILE A 26 -4.11 4.60 -15.32
CA ILE A 26 -4.90 3.70 -16.17
C ILE A 26 -5.83 2.77 -15.38
N GLY A 27 -5.67 2.73 -14.05
CA GLY A 27 -6.35 1.79 -13.16
C GLY A 27 -7.60 2.38 -12.49
N THR A 28 -8.09 1.65 -11.48
CA THR A 28 -9.28 2.04 -10.68
C THR A 28 -8.90 2.73 -9.37
N TYR A 29 -7.61 2.87 -9.06
CA TYR A 29 -7.16 3.49 -7.82
C TYR A 29 -7.29 5.00 -7.90
N ILE A 30 -7.77 5.62 -6.81
CA ILE A 30 -7.99 7.06 -6.76
C ILE A 30 -6.65 7.83 -6.76
N ASN A 31 -5.61 7.26 -6.13
CA ASN A 31 -4.27 7.83 -6.06
C ASN A 31 -3.24 6.76 -5.62
N ILE A 32 -1.96 7.16 -5.60
CA ILE A 32 -0.84 6.31 -5.20
C ILE A 32 -0.99 5.78 -3.77
N SER A 33 -1.51 6.58 -2.84
CA SER A 33 -1.71 6.14 -1.45
C SER A 33 -2.79 5.07 -1.35
N ASP A 34 -3.82 5.15 -2.19
CA ASP A 34 -4.87 4.13 -2.27
C ASP A 34 -4.34 2.81 -2.80
N PHE A 35 -3.63 2.86 -3.93
CA PHE A 35 -2.90 1.72 -4.47
C PHE A 35 -1.93 1.11 -3.47
N GLY A 36 -1.10 1.94 -2.83
CA GLY A 36 -0.08 1.50 -1.88
C GLY A 36 -0.67 0.80 -0.66
N ARG A 37 -1.79 1.29 -0.12
CA ARG A 37 -2.49 0.64 0.99
C ARG A 37 -2.93 -0.77 0.64
N ASP A 38 -3.51 -0.97 -0.54
CA ASP A 38 -4.02 -2.27 -0.95
C ASP A 38 -2.91 -3.22 -1.37
N ALA A 39 -1.91 -2.75 -2.12
CA ALA A 39 -0.75 -3.53 -2.50
C ALA A 39 0.03 -4.04 -1.27
N LEU A 40 0.23 -3.19 -0.26
CA LEU A 40 0.88 -3.59 0.99
C LEU A 40 0.04 -4.60 1.78
N ARG A 41 -1.28 -4.39 1.89
CA ARG A 41 -2.16 -5.35 2.56
C ARG A 41 -2.16 -6.71 1.86
N GLU A 42 -2.26 -6.72 0.54
CA GLU A 42 -2.24 -7.97 -0.24
C GLU A 42 -0.92 -8.71 -0.05
N LYS A 43 0.21 -7.99 -0.15
CA LYS A 43 1.55 -8.55 0.07
C LYS A 43 1.67 -9.18 1.46
N ILE A 44 1.27 -8.47 2.51
CA ILE A 44 1.37 -8.97 3.90
C ILE A 44 0.40 -10.14 4.12
N ARG A 45 -0.84 -10.09 3.60
CA ARG A 45 -1.79 -11.21 3.72
C ARG A 45 -1.28 -12.48 3.07
N ARG A 46 -0.65 -12.36 1.90
CA ARG A 46 -0.08 -13.50 1.19
C ARG A 46 1.15 -14.05 1.89
N ASP A 47 2.05 -13.18 2.33
CA ASP A 47 3.38 -13.58 2.80
C ASP A 47 3.41 -13.89 4.31
N ALA A 48 2.55 -13.24 5.10
CA ALA A 48 2.54 -13.35 6.56
C ALA A 48 1.13 -13.21 7.17
N PRO A 49 0.18 -14.12 6.83
CA PRO A 49 -1.19 -14.05 7.33
C PRO A 49 -1.28 -14.09 8.85
N LYS A 50 -0.38 -14.81 9.54
CA LYS A 50 -0.34 -14.91 11.01
C LYS A 50 0.01 -13.59 11.71
N LEU A 51 0.89 -12.77 11.12
CA LEU A 51 1.25 -11.46 11.69
C LEU A 51 0.06 -10.50 11.73
N LEU A 52 -0.85 -10.60 10.75
CA LEU A 52 -2.09 -9.83 10.76
C LEU A 52 -3.01 -10.23 11.92
N GLU A 53 -3.04 -11.50 12.29
CA GLU A 53 -3.84 -11.97 13.42
C GLU A 53 -3.24 -11.53 14.76
N GLU A 54 -1.91 -11.49 14.88
CA GLU A 54 -1.20 -11.08 16.09
C GLU A 54 -1.36 -9.59 16.39
N ILE A 55 -1.25 -8.72 15.39
CA ILE A 55 -1.28 -7.25 15.57
C ILE A 55 -2.71 -6.70 15.76
N ASN A 56 -3.74 -7.41 15.27
CA ASN A 56 -5.13 -6.97 15.40
C ASN A 56 -5.83 -7.48 16.67
N ARG A 57 -5.14 -8.20 17.56
CA ARG A 57 -5.61 -8.58 18.90
C ARG A 57 -5.35 -7.48 19.92
#